data_AF-A0A9X1ZHW5-F1
#
_entry.id   AF-A0A9X1ZHW5-F1
#
_cell.length_a   1.000
_cell.length_b   1.000
_cell.length_c   1.000
_cell.angle_alpha   90.00
_cell.angle_beta   90.00
_cell.angle_gamma   90.00
#
_symmetry.space_group_name_H-M   'P 1'
#
loop_
_entity.id
_entity.type
_entity.pdbx_description
1 polymer ?
#
loop_
_entity_poly.entity_id
_entity_poly.type
_entity_poly.pdbx_seq_one_letter_code
_entity_poly.pdbx_strand_id
1 'polypeptide(L)'
;MDKNAFLDAMNITRWRSADKPGKPYLILHDVDADLSQMAFIEQVLLLLNIALEQCDFDCELHKGPQVVWDMRKVKRRPRVAWLVSAPLAEVINSVEEKRLLWQQICQQLDKAA
;
A
#
# COMPACT_ATOMS: atom_id res chain seq x y z
N MET A 1 -12.60 -27.41 -32.88
CA MET A 1 -12.51 -25.94 -32.92
C MET A 1 -12.53 -25.43 -31.51
N ASP A 2 -11.43 -24.83 -31.06
CA ASP A 2 -11.34 -24.27 -29.71
C ASP A 2 -12.25 -23.04 -29.61
N LYS A 3 -13.34 -23.16 -28.84
CA LYS A 3 -14.34 -22.11 -28.61
C LYS A 3 -13.74 -20.82 -28.03
N ASN A 4 -12.51 -20.90 -27.51
CA ASN A 4 -11.83 -19.83 -26.78
C ASN A 4 -10.96 -18.94 -27.69
N ALA A 5 -10.64 -19.37 -28.92
CA ALA A 5 -9.82 -18.58 -29.84
C ALA A 5 -10.51 -17.28 -30.29
N PHE A 6 -11.84 -17.30 -30.36
CA PHE A 6 -12.63 -16.12 -30.74
C PHE A 6 -12.53 -14.99 -29.71
N LEU A 7 -12.41 -15.32 -28.41
CA LEU A 7 -12.35 -14.33 -27.34
C LEU A 7 -10.99 -13.62 -27.29
N ASP A 8 -9.91 -14.36 -27.55
CA ASP A 8 -8.56 -13.80 -27.60
C ASP A 8 -8.37 -12.91 -28.85
N ALA A 9 -9.00 -13.27 -29.98
CA ALA A 9 -9.00 -12.45 -31.20
C ALA A 9 -9.78 -11.12 -31.06
N MET A 10 -10.70 -11.03 -30.09
CA MET A 10 -11.51 -9.84 -29.83
C MET A 10 -10.89 -8.91 -28.77
N ASN A 11 -9.66 -9.18 -28.32
CA ASN A 11 -8.97 -8.38 -27.29
C ASN A 11 -9.75 -8.28 -25.96
N ILE A 12 -10.62 -9.25 -25.69
CA ILE A 12 -11.39 -9.30 -24.44
C ILE A 12 -10.48 -9.88 -23.36
N THR A 13 -10.05 -9.02 -22.43
CA THR A 13 -9.33 -9.45 -21.22
C THR A 13 -10.25 -10.36 -20.39
N ARG A 14 -9.85 -11.62 -20.25
CA ARG A 14 -10.57 -12.59 -19.40
C ARG A 14 -10.55 -12.08 -17.96
N TRP A 15 -11.71 -12.10 -17.30
CA TRP A 15 -11.77 -11.97 -15.85
C TRP A 15 -11.03 -13.17 -15.26
N ARG A 16 -9.85 -12.95 -14.66
CA ARG A 16 -9.13 -14.02 -13.96
C ARG A 16 -9.94 -14.41 -12.74
N SER A 17 -10.11 -15.72 -12.55
CA SER A 17 -10.57 -16.26 -11.27
C SER A 17 -9.60 -15.80 -10.18
N ALA A 18 -10.13 -15.24 -9.09
CA ALA A 18 -9.37 -14.73 -7.96
C ALA A 18 -8.84 -15.88 -7.11
N ASP A 19 -8.02 -16.75 -7.69
CA ASP A 19 -7.52 -17.96 -7.01
C ASP A 19 -6.50 -17.59 -5.91
N LYS A 20 -6.03 -16.34 -5.89
CA LYS A 20 -5.43 -15.70 -4.72
C LYS A 20 -6.29 -14.48 -4.36
N PRO A 21 -6.76 -14.35 -3.11
CA PRO A 21 -7.33 -13.09 -2.66
C PRO A 21 -6.28 -12.00 -2.88
N GLY A 22 -6.65 -10.96 -3.63
CA GLY A 22 -5.78 -9.81 -3.83
C GLY A 22 -5.40 -9.20 -2.48
N LYS A 23 -4.20 -8.63 -2.39
CA LYS A 23 -3.78 -7.97 -1.16
C LYS A 23 -4.63 -6.72 -0.94
N PRO A 24 -5.35 -6.61 0.19
CA PRO A 24 -6.32 -5.54 0.40
C PRO A 24 -5.68 -4.19 0.68
N TYR A 25 -4.39 -4.13 1.00
CA TYR A 25 -3.70 -2.90 1.40
C TYR A 25 -2.58 -2.53 0.43
N LEU A 26 -2.42 -1.22 0.22
CA LEU A 26 -1.38 -0.65 -0.63
C LEU A 26 -0.53 0.36 0.14
N ILE A 27 0.78 0.23 -0.03
CA ILE A 27 1.79 1.15 0.48
C ILE A 27 2.48 1.82 -0.71
N LEU A 28 2.43 3.15 -0.75
CA LEU A 28 2.99 3.94 -1.85
C LEU A 28 4.38 4.46 -1.51
N HIS A 29 5.37 4.21 -2.37
CA HIS A 29 6.76 4.67 -2.20
C HIS A 29 7.43 5.05 -3.52
N ASP A 30 8.50 5.84 -3.47
CA ASP A 30 9.29 6.23 -4.65
C ASP A 30 10.59 5.40 -4.80
N VAL A 31 10.83 4.43 -3.93
CA VAL A 31 12.09 3.67 -3.88
C VAL A 31 12.02 2.44 -4.76
N ASP A 32 12.98 2.25 -5.65
CA ASP A 32 13.15 1.02 -6.45
C ASP A 32 13.95 -0.02 -5.64
N ALA A 33 13.36 -0.46 -4.52
CA ALA A 33 13.93 -1.47 -3.64
C ALA A 33 12.82 -2.26 -2.95
N ASP A 34 13.12 -3.50 -2.57
CA ASP A 34 12.22 -4.32 -1.78
C ASP A 34 12.14 -3.77 -0.34
N LEU A 35 11.05 -3.06 -0.05
CA LEU A 35 10.80 -2.48 1.26
C LEU A 35 10.18 -3.49 2.25
N SER A 36 9.71 -4.66 1.79
CA SER A 36 9.00 -5.60 2.67
C SER A 36 9.88 -6.18 3.77
N GLN A 37 11.21 -6.15 3.60
CA GLN A 37 12.17 -6.68 4.58
C GLN A 37 12.54 -5.67 5.67
N MET A 38 12.02 -4.45 5.62
CA MET A 38 12.36 -3.41 6.59
C MET A 38 11.52 -3.56 7.87
N ALA A 39 12.17 -3.95 8.97
CA ALA A 39 11.54 -4.12 10.28
C ALA A 39 10.74 -2.89 10.75
N PHE A 40 11.15 -1.68 10.38
CA PHE A 40 10.42 -0.46 10.70
C PHE A 40 9.01 -0.43 10.08
N ILE A 41 8.88 -0.90 8.84
CA ILE A 41 7.57 -0.94 8.15
C ILE A 41 6.68 -1.97 8.83
N GLU A 42 7.21 -3.17 9.09
CA GLU A 42 6.48 -4.23 9.79
C GLU A 42 5.95 -3.75 11.14
N GLN A 43 6.78 -3.05 11.94
CA GLN A 43 6.35 -2.49 13.22
C GLN A 43 5.20 -1.48 13.08
N VAL A 44 5.25 -0.59 12.09
CA VAL A 44 4.18 0.38 11.83
C VAL A 44 2.88 -0.32 11.40
N LEU A 45 2.97 -1.36 10.57
CA LEU A 45 1.81 -2.13 10.14
C LEU A 45 1.19 -2.93 11.29
N LEU A 46 2.01 -3.55 12.15
CA LEU A 46 1.55 -4.25 13.35
C LEU A 46 0.78 -3.34 14.29
N LEU A 47 1.21 -2.09 14.45
CA LEU A 47 0.49 -1.09 15.25
C LEU A 47 -0.90 -0.78 14.69
N LEU A 48 -1.10 -0.92 13.37
CA LEU A 48 -2.39 -0.80 12.71
C LEU A 48 -3.15 -2.14 12.58
N ASN A 49 -2.64 -3.22 13.19
CA ASN A 49 -3.17 -4.58 13.08
C ASN A 49 -3.26 -5.07 11.62
N ILE A 50 -2.28 -4.69 10.79
CA ILE A 50 -2.15 -5.14 9.40
C ILE A 50 -0.95 -6.08 9.28
N ALA A 51 -1.16 -7.24 8.67
CA ALA A 51 -0.07 -8.16 8.35
C ALA A 51 0.65 -7.74 7.06
N LEU A 52 1.96 -7.91 7.00
CA LEU A 52 2.78 -7.52 5.84
C LEU A 52 2.33 -8.25 4.57
N GLU A 53 1.90 -9.50 4.69
CA GLU A 53 1.42 -10.35 3.59
C GLU A 53 0.12 -9.83 2.95
N GLN A 54 -0.59 -8.94 3.65
CA GLN A 54 -1.79 -8.26 3.15
C GLN A 54 -1.46 -6.94 2.42
N CYS A 55 -0.19 -6.55 2.36
CA CYS A 55 0.25 -5.29 1.75
C CYS A 55 0.97 -5.53 0.41
N ASP A 56 0.56 -4.78 -0.59
CA ASP A 56 1.36 -4.53 -1.79
C ASP A 56 2.11 -3.21 -1.68
N PHE A 57 3.26 -3.16 -2.36
CA PHE A 57 4.18 -2.03 -2.40
C PHE A 57 4.28 -1.57 -3.84
N ASP A 58 4.00 -0.30 -4.10
CA ASP A 58 4.01 0.25 -5.46
C ASP A 58 4.33 1.76 -5.46
N CYS A 59 4.72 2.29 -6.61
CA CYS A 59 4.84 3.72 -6.83
C CYS A 59 3.53 4.35 -7.35
N GLU A 60 2.66 3.52 -7.94
CA GLU A 60 1.39 3.95 -8.52
C GLU A 60 0.17 3.51 -7.73
N LEU A 61 -0.91 4.28 -7.88
CA LEU A 61 -2.20 3.95 -7.28
C LEU A 61 -2.95 3.02 -8.23
N HIS A 62 -3.43 1.88 -7.72
CA HIS A 62 -4.33 0.99 -8.44
C HIS A 62 -5.67 0.83 -7.72
N LYS A 63 -6.71 0.46 -8.49
CA LYS A 63 -8.07 0.32 -7.97
C LYS A 63 -8.20 -0.99 -7.20
N GLY A 64 -8.88 -0.94 -6.05
CA GLY A 64 -9.21 -2.11 -5.24
C GLY A 64 -8.61 -2.01 -3.84
N PRO A 65 -7.27 -2.03 -3.71
CA PRO A 65 -6.62 -1.94 -2.40
C PRO A 65 -6.86 -0.59 -1.71
N GLN A 66 -7.04 -0.61 -0.40
CA GLN A 66 -7.03 0.58 0.44
C GLN A 66 -5.59 1.04 0.63
N VAL A 67 -5.30 2.30 0.31
CA VAL A 67 -3.98 2.87 0.60
C VAL A 67 -3.87 3.06 2.12
N VAL A 68 -2.96 2.33 2.75
CA VAL A 68 -2.75 2.42 4.21
C VAL A 68 -1.64 3.41 4.53
N TRP A 69 -0.64 3.54 3.65
CA TRP A 69 0.48 4.45 3.88
C TRP A 69 1.03 5.00 2.58
N ASP A 70 1.10 6.32 2.44
CA ASP A 70 1.83 6.99 1.37
C ASP A 70 3.13 7.61 1.92
N MET A 71 4.27 7.09 1.47
CA MET A 71 5.64 7.53 1.79
C MET A 71 6.34 8.24 0.62
N ARG A 72 5.64 8.54 -0.49
CA ARG A 72 6.25 9.24 -1.63
C ARG A 72 6.67 10.66 -1.27
N LYS A 73 7.75 11.18 -1.84
CA LYS A 73 8.17 12.58 -1.65
C LYS A 73 7.13 13.56 -2.18
N VAL A 74 6.53 13.25 -3.32
CA VAL A 74 5.50 14.08 -3.96
C VAL A 74 4.14 13.39 -3.86
N LYS A 75 3.28 13.91 -2.99
CA LYS A 75 1.93 13.36 -2.78
C LYS A 75 1.02 13.72 -3.95
N ARG A 76 0.50 12.70 -4.63
CA ARG A 76 -0.48 12.86 -5.72
C ARG A 76 -1.91 12.81 -5.16
N ARG A 77 -2.84 13.49 -5.82
CA ARG A 77 -4.28 13.36 -5.51
C ARG A 77 -4.81 12.05 -6.12
N PRO A 78 -5.82 11.39 -5.51
CA PRO A 78 -6.49 11.76 -4.27
C PRO A 78 -5.72 11.32 -3.01
N ARG A 79 -5.78 12.11 -1.93
CA ARG A 79 -5.12 11.79 -0.65
C ARG A 79 -6.01 10.86 0.17
N VAL A 80 -6.01 9.58 -0.19
CA VAL A 80 -6.87 8.55 0.43
C VAL A 80 -6.12 7.64 1.41
N ALA A 81 -4.82 7.88 1.62
CA ALA A 81 -4.01 7.10 2.54
C ALA A 81 -4.39 7.36 4.00
N TRP A 82 -4.40 6.31 4.83
CA TRP A 82 -4.59 6.47 6.29
C TRP A 82 -3.42 7.20 6.92
N LEU A 83 -2.20 6.81 6.55
CA LEU A 83 -0.95 7.43 6.97
C LEU A 83 -0.30 8.16 5.81
N VAL A 84 0.22 9.35 6.06
CA VAL A 84 1.00 10.13 5.10
C VAL A 84 2.25 10.65 5.80
N SER A 85 3.42 10.25 5.31
CA SER A 85 4.71 10.68 5.88
C SER A 85 5.69 11.18 4.83
N ALA A 86 6.79 11.77 5.27
CA ALA A 86 7.99 11.92 4.44
C ALA A 86 8.50 10.55 3.91
N PRO A 87 9.42 10.54 2.93
CA PRO A 87 10.12 9.33 2.51
C PRO A 87 10.69 8.55 3.68
N LEU A 88 10.64 7.23 3.59
CA LEU A 88 11.00 6.32 4.68
C LEU A 88 12.38 6.61 5.29
N ALA A 89 13.38 6.90 4.45
CA ALA A 89 14.72 7.25 4.92
C ALA A 89 14.74 8.53 5.79
N GLU A 90 13.90 9.52 5.48
CA GLU A 90 13.79 10.75 6.27
C GLU A 90 13.07 10.48 7.59
N VAL A 91 11.99 9.69 7.55
CA VAL A 91 11.24 9.27 8.75
C VAL A 91 12.13 8.50 9.72
N ILE A 92 12.97 7.58 9.24
CA ILE A 92 13.87 6.80 10.09
C ILE A 92 14.90 7.69 10.81
N ASN A 93 15.31 8.79 10.19
CA ASN A 93 16.37 9.65 10.69
C ASN A 93 15.87 10.89 11.47
N SER A 94 14.59 11.24 11.38
CA SER A 94 14.00 12.38 12.10
C SER A 94 13.08 11.94 13.24
N VAL A 95 13.31 12.51 14.44
CA VAL A 95 12.44 12.28 15.61
C VAL A 95 11.09 12.95 15.40
N GLU A 96 11.07 14.13 14.78
CA GLU A 96 9.86 14.89 14.46
C GLU A 96 8.96 14.10 13.51
N GLU A 97 9.51 13.54 12.44
CA GLU A 97 8.76 12.73 11.47
C GLU A 97 8.18 11.46 12.11
N LYS A 98 8.94 10.77 12.98
CA LYS A 98 8.40 9.62 13.74
C LYS A 98 7.25 10.03 14.66
N ARG A 99 7.35 11.20 15.30
CA ARG A 99 6.29 11.72 16.17
C ARG A 99 5.02 12.04 15.38
N LEU A 100 5.16 12.64 14.20
CA LEU A 100 4.05 12.92 13.30
C LEU A 100 3.40 11.62 12.78
N LEU A 101 4.21 10.62 12.43
CA LEU A 101 3.70 9.30 12.04
C LEU A 101 2.93 8.64 13.18
N TRP A 102 3.48 8.65 14.40
CA TRP A 102 2.82 8.10 15.58
C TRP A 102 1.48 8.79 15.87
N GLN A 103 1.42 10.11 15.77
CA GLN A 103 0.18 10.85 15.96
C GLN A 103 -0.91 10.40 14.97
N GLN A 104 -0.55 10.16 13.71
CA GLN A 104 -1.49 9.65 12.69
C GLN A 104 -1.94 8.22 12.99
N ILE A 105 -1.04 7.36 13.48
CA ILE A 105 -1.38 6.00 13.91
C ILE A 105 -2.41 6.04 15.03
N CYS A 106 -2.17 6.84 16.09
CA CYS A 106 -3.14 6.98 17.19
C CYS A 106 -4.50 7.47 16.68
N GLN A 107 -4.52 8.50 15.84
CA GLN A 107 -5.77 9.02 15.25
C GLN A 107 -6.52 7.97 14.43
N GLN A 108 -5.80 7.06 13.77
CA GLN A 108 -6.43 6.01 12.99
C GLN A 108 -6.98 4.90 13.88
N LEU A 109 -6.28 4.55 14.95
CA LEU A 109 -6.75 3.60 15.95
C LEU A 109 -8.00 4.12 16.68
N ASP A 110 -8.02 5.41 17.02
CA ASP A 110 -9.18 6.04 17.67
C ASP A 110 -10.43 6.06 16.78
N LYS A 111 -10.27 6.11 15.45
CA LYS A 111 -11.39 6.01 14.50
C LYS A 111 -11.93 4.60 14.32
N ALA A 112 -11.11 3.60 14.59
CA ALA A 112 -11.45 2.19 14.42
C ALA A 112 -12.04 1.56 15.69
N ALA A 113 -11.92 2.24 16.84
CA ALA A 113 -12.51 1.89 18.12
C ALA A 113 -13.99 2.33 18.21
#